data_AF-A0AAU1WJC5-F1
#
_entry.id   AF-A0AAU1WJC5-F1
#
_cell.length_a   1.000
_cell.length_b   1.000
_cell.length_c   1.000
_cell.angle_alpha   90.00
_cell.angle_beta   90.00
_cell.angle_gamma   90.00
#
_symmetry.space_group_name_H-M   'P 1'
#
loop_
_entity.id
_entity.type
_entity.pdbx_description
1 polymer ?
#
loop_
_entity_poly.entity_id
_entity_poly.type
_entity_poly.pdbx_seq_one_letter_code
_entity_poly.pdbx_strand_id
1 'polypeptide(L)'
;MSVPAAATAHPLDNPAYSSLTGPHAHFAERRGRVLRYPLDVSPWLALPDEPGPGDWADLAALAGPGETVPLPGMRTAPPEGWELTMSMDGVQLVDDGVAAAPDAEAVLLGAADVPEMLDLVARTQPGPFLPRTVELGTYLGIRRQGALVAMAGERLHPPGWTEISAVCTDPDHRGQGLAARLVLAVAAGIKDRGETPFLHTAARNTNAIRLYESLGFRLRRTTKFMAARAPEFDHAAAR
;
A
#
# COMPACT_ATOMS: atom_id res chain seq x y z
N MET A 1 -14.17 -39.07 8.27
CA MET A 1 -14.45 -37.84 7.49
C MET A 1 -13.23 -36.95 7.63
N SER A 2 -12.40 -36.83 6.59
CA SER A 2 -11.24 -35.91 6.64
C SER A 2 -11.76 -34.49 6.64
N VAL A 3 -11.37 -33.74 7.67
CA VAL A 3 -11.43 -32.28 7.65
C VAL A 3 -10.57 -31.82 6.47
N PRO A 4 -11.10 -31.05 5.50
CA PRO A 4 -10.27 -30.52 4.43
C PRO A 4 -9.19 -29.64 5.08
N ALA A 5 -7.92 -29.83 4.71
CA ALA A 5 -6.86 -28.92 5.10
C ALA A 5 -7.29 -27.51 4.69
N ALA A 6 -7.37 -26.59 5.65
CA ALA A 6 -7.63 -25.19 5.36
C ALA A 6 -6.60 -24.75 4.30
N ALA A 7 -7.07 -24.31 3.13
CA ALA A 7 -6.19 -23.75 2.13
C ALA A 7 -5.40 -22.61 2.80
N THR A 8 -4.07 -22.74 2.87
CA THR A 8 -3.21 -21.68 3.38
C THR A 8 -3.51 -20.41 2.62
N ALA A 9 -3.96 -19.37 3.35
CA ALA A 9 -4.28 -18.07 2.77
C ALA A 9 -3.06 -17.53 2.00
N HIS A 10 -3.29 -16.97 0.82
CA HIS A 10 -2.20 -16.45 0.01
C HIS A 10 -1.67 -15.15 0.65
N PRO A 11 -0.35 -14.86 0.68
CA PRO A 11 0.19 -13.66 1.35
C PRO A 11 -0.44 -12.34 0.89
N LEU A 12 -0.82 -12.26 -0.39
CA LEU A 12 -1.51 -11.11 -0.98
C LEU A 12 -2.99 -10.96 -0.58
N ASP A 13 -3.59 -11.92 0.12
CA ASP A 13 -4.97 -11.77 0.62
C ASP A 13 -5.04 -10.84 1.82
N ASN A 14 -3.95 -10.76 2.59
CA ASN A 14 -3.75 -9.77 3.65
C ASN A 14 -2.31 -9.25 3.60
N PRO A 15 -1.99 -8.39 2.61
CA PRO A 15 -0.62 -8.02 2.31
C PRO A 15 0.00 -7.15 3.40
N ALA A 16 -0.79 -6.28 4.05
CA ALA A 16 -0.30 -5.48 5.18
C ALA A 16 0.11 -6.37 6.36
N TYR A 17 -0.73 -7.36 6.71
CA TYR A 17 -0.42 -8.31 7.78
C TYR A 17 0.80 -9.17 7.43
N SER A 18 0.84 -9.70 6.21
CA SER A 18 1.96 -10.52 5.73
C SER A 18 3.27 -9.75 5.66
N SER A 19 3.23 -8.45 5.35
CA SER A 19 4.42 -7.58 5.38
C SER A 19 4.90 -7.39 6.82
N LEU A 20 4.01 -6.94 7.72
CA LEU A 20 4.34 -6.60 9.11
C LEU A 20 4.65 -7.82 10.01
N THR A 21 4.29 -9.02 9.57
CA THR A 21 4.71 -10.28 10.21
C THR A 21 5.88 -10.96 9.50
N GLY A 22 6.35 -10.40 8.37
CA GLY A 22 7.40 -10.92 7.53
C GLY A 22 8.52 -9.89 7.29
N PRO A 23 8.86 -9.56 6.04
CA PRO A 23 9.97 -8.65 5.71
C PRO A 23 9.95 -7.30 6.44
N HIS A 24 8.76 -6.76 6.72
CA HIS A 24 8.58 -5.47 7.42
C HIS A 24 8.36 -5.62 8.93
N ALA A 25 8.68 -6.77 9.53
CA ALA A 25 8.52 -6.98 10.97
C ALA A 25 9.26 -5.93 11.84
N HIS A 26 10.35 -5.36 11.33
CA HIS A 26 11.11 -4.31 12.01
C HIS A 26 10.37 -2.96 12.08
N PHE A 27 9.33 -2.74 11.27
CA PHE A 27 8.43 -1.58 11.38
C PHE A 27 7.24 -1.84 12.31
N ALA A 28 6.98 -3.08 12.72
CA ALA A 28 5.69 -3.43 13.31
C ALA A 28 5.53 -2.89 14.75
N GLU A 29 4.64 -1.92 14.91
CA GLU A 29 4.07 -1.59 16.22
C GLU A 29 2.88 -2.51 16.49
N ARG A 30 2.88 -3.19 17.65
CA ARG A 30 1.94 -4.26 17.96
C ARG A 30 1.09 -3.95 19.19
N ARG A 31 -0.20 -4.25 19.09
CA ARG A 31 -1.11 -4.38 20.23
C ARG A 31 -2.00 -5.60 20.04
N GLY A 32 -1.83 -6.61 20.89
CA GLY A 32 -2.45 -7.91 20.68
C GLY A 32 -2.10 -8.50 19.31
N ARG A 33 -3.12 -8.78 18.49
CA ARG A 33 -2.96 -9.26 17.09
C ARG A 33 -2.99 -8.13 16.06
N VAL A 34 -3.22 -6.89 16.47
CA VAL A 34 -3.21 -5.70 15.60
C VAL A 34 -1.77 -5.25 15.38
N LEU A 35 -1.44 -4.93 14.14
CA LEU A 35 -0.15 -4.38 13.74
C LEU A 35 -0.35 -3.08 12.99
N ARG A 36 0.60 -2.16 13.10
CA ARG A 36 0.68 -0.98 12.22
C ARG A 36 2.12 -0.61 11.91
N TYR A 37 2.28 0.19 10.87
CA TYR A 37 3.52 0.93 10.65
C TYR A 37 3.58 2.16 11.58
N PRO A 38 4.79 2.71 11.84
CA PRO A 38 4.92 4.02 12.46
C PRO A 38 4.20 5.09 11.61
N LEU A 39 3.54 6.04 12.27
CA LEU A 39 2.67 7.02 11.60
C LEU A 39 3.41 8.00 10.68
N ASP A 40 4.73 8.09 10.79
CA ASP A 40 5.61 8.86 9.90
C ASP A 40 6.13 8.04 8.70
N VAL A 41 5.95 6.71 8.72
CA VAL A 41 6.30 5.77 7.65
C VAL A 41 5.09 5.46 6.78
N SER A 42 3.97 5.05 7.37
CA SER A 42 2.77 4.65 6.63
C SER A 42 1.51 4.70 7.51
N PRO A 43 0.34 5.09 6.97
CA PRO A 43 -0.91 5.03 7.74
C PRO A 43 -1.45 3.60 7.85
N TRP A 44 -0.88 2.63 7.13
CA TRP A 44 -1.45 1.29 7.04
C TRP A 44 -1.34 0.54 8.37
N LEU A 45 -2.37 -0.25 8.63
CA LEU A 45 -2.43 -1.21 9.72
C LEU A 45 -2.88 -2.56 9.17
N ALA A 46 -2.76 -3.56 10.02
CA ALA A 46 -3.12 -4.93 9.70
C ALA A 46 -3.89 -5.56 10.86
N LEU A 47 -5.11 -6.00 10.54
CA LEU A 47 -5.92 -6.89 11.37
C LEU A 47 -5.74 -8.33 10.88
N PRO A 48 -5.97 -9.34 11.74
CA PRO A 48 -6.12 -10.72 11.28
C PRO A 48 -7.30 -10.84 10.30
N ASP A 49 -7.32 -11.87 9.47
CA ASP A 49 -8.35 -12.07 8.42
C ASP A 49 -9.78 -12.12 8.99
N GLU A 50 -9.91 -12.64 10.20
CA GLU A 50 -11.15 -12.69 10.98
C GLU A 50 -10.94 -11.99 12.32
N PRO A 51 -11.08 -10.65 12.36
CA PRO A 51 -10.89 -9.89 13.60
C PRO A 51 -12.09 -10.08 14.53
N GLY A 52 -11.80 -10.48 15.77
CA GLY A 52 -12.77 -10.59 16.85
C GLY A 52 -12.89 -9.30 17.67
N PRO A 53 -13.82 -9.24 18.64
CA PRO A 53 -14.05 -8.06 19.46
C PRO A 53 -12.78 -7.51 20.16
N GLY A 54 -11.89 -8.40 20.60
CA GLY A 54 -10.62 -8.02 21.22
C GLY A 54 -9.69 -7.27 20.25
N ASP A 55 -9.62 -7.68 18.99
CA ASP A 55 -8.77 -7.00 17.99
C ASP A 55 -9.31 -5.60 17.67
N TRP A 56 -10.63 -5.43 17.65
CA TRP A 56 -11.26 -4.12 17.45
C TRP A 56 -11.05 -3.19 18.65
N ALA A 57 -11.08 -3.72 19.88
CA ALA A 57 -10.74 -2.94 21.07
C ALA A 57 -9.26 -2.52 21.09
N ASP A 58 -8.36 -3.44 20.71
CA ASP A 58 -6.94 -3.13 20.56
C ASP A 58 -6.70 -2.10 19.45
N LEU A 59 -7.39 -2.22 18.32
CA LEU A 59 -7.31 -1.25 17.24
C LEU A 59 -7.81 0.14 17.69
N ALA A 60 -8.94 0.23 18.39
CA ALA A 60 -9.45 1.52 18.90
C ALA A 60 -8.42 2.19 19.82
N ALA A 61 -7.80 1.41 20.70
CA ALA A 61 -6.84 1.92 21.65
C ALA A 61 -5.44 2.17 21.05
N LEU A 62 -5.13 1.60 19.88
CA LEU A 62 -3.95 1.91 19.08
C LEU A 62 -4.16 3.16 18.19
N ALA A 63 -5.37 3.33 17.67
CA ALA A 63 -5.78 4.47 16.86
C ALA A 63 -5.86 5.77 17.69
N GLY A 64 -6.44 5.68 18.88
CA GLY A 64 -6.86 6.84 19.66
C GLY A 64 -8.34 7.15 19.45
N PRO A 65 -9.00 7.81 20.42
CA PRO A 65 -10.43 8.09 20.35
C PRO A 65 -10.74 9.06 19.21
N GLY A 66 -11.77 8.76 18.40
CA GLY A 66 -12.22 9.63 17.31
C GLY A 66 -11.27 9.72 16.10
N GLU A 67 -10.14 9.02 16.15
CA GLU A 67 -9.16 8.99 15.05
C GLU A 67 -9.64 8.09 13.90
N THR A 68 -9.34 8.50 12.68
CA THR A 68 -9.69 7.72 11.47
C THR A 68 -8.52 6.86 11.04
N VAL A 69 -8.76 5.56 10.86
CA VAL A 69 -7.74 4.61 10.43
C VAL A 69 -8.12 3.93 9.12
N PRO A 70 -7.16 3.61 8.24
CA PRO A 70 -7.43 2.80 7.08
C PRO A 70 -7.67 1.34 7.47
N LEU A 71 -8.56 0.68 6.73
CA LEU A 71 -8.92 -0.72 6.88
C LEU A 71 -8.69 -1.45 5.56
N PRO A 72 -7.42 -1.67 5.14
CA PRO A 72 -7.10 -2.23 3.83
C PRO A 72 -7.50 -3.70 3.76
N GLY A 73 -8.23 -4.09 2.70
CA GLY A 73 -8.55 -5.50 2.45
C GLY A 73 -9.61 -6.11 3.36
N MET A 74 -10.18 -5.32 4.28
CA MET A 74 -11.29 -5.75 5.13
C MET A 74 -12.49 -6.15 4.28
N ARG A 75 -13.03 -7.34 4.57
CA ARG A 75 -14.16 -7.94 3.83
C ARG A 75 -15.50 -7.70 4.52
N THR A 76 -15.46 -7.39 5.81
CA THR A 76 -16.63 -7.13 6.64
C THR A 76 -16.66 -5.67 7.07
N ALA A 77 -17.87 -5.17 7.35
CA ALA A 77 -18.02 -3.85 7.95
C ALA A 77 -17.38 -3.82 9.35
N PRO A 78 -16.85 -2.67 9.78
CA PRO A 78 -16.49 -2.46 11.18
C PRO A 78 -17.66 -2.78 12.12
N PRO A 79 -17.38 -3.20 13.37
CA PRO A 79 -18.43 -3.47 14.36
C PRO A 79 -19.14 -2.18 14.78
N GLU A 80 -20.24 -2.33 15.52
CA GLU A 80 -20.96 -1.21 16.12
C GLU A 80 -20.03 -0.29 16.92
N GLY A 81 -20.30 1.02 16.85
CA GLY A 81 -19.47 2.07 17.46
C GLY A 81 -18.36 2.61 16.55
N TRP A 82 -17.99 1.89 15.48
CA TRP A 82 -17.08 2.40 14.45
C TRP A 82 -17.87 3.08 13.33
N GLU A 83 -17.48 4.29 12.96
CA GLU A 83 -18.08 5.01 11.82
C GLU A 83 -17.29 4.71 10.55
N LEU A 84 -17.92 4.13 9.52
CA LEU A 84 -17.28 3.96 8.21
C LEU A 84 -17.22 5.31 7.49
N THR A 85 -16.04 5.93 7.43
CA THR A 85 -15.84 7.27 6.85
C THR A 85 -15.52 7.22 5.35
N MET A 86 -14.98 6.11 4.87
CA MET A 86 -14.68 5.90 3.45
C MET A 86 -14.87 4.43 3.07
N SER A 87 -15.42 4.18 1.89
CA SER A 87 -15.43 2.88 1.26
C SER A 87 -15.34 3.01 -0.26
N MET A 88 -14.38 2.32 -0.86
CA MET A 88 -14.07 2.40 -2.29
C MET A 88 -13.70 1.03 -2.83
N ASP A 89 -14.19 0.69 -4.02
CA ASP A 89 -13.74 -0.51 -4.72
C ASP A 89 -12.29 -0.38 -5.19
N GLY A 90 -11.51 -1.40 -4.92
CA GLY A 90 -10.13 -1.57 -5.34
C GLY A 90 -9.94 -2.84 -6.14
N VAL A 91 -8.87 -2.89 -6.91
CA VAL A 91 -8.40 -4.08 -7.60
C VAL A 91 -6.94 -4.35 -7.21
N GLN A 92 -6.59 -5.62 -7.14
CA GLN A 92 -5.23 -6.09 -6.96
C GLN A 92 -4.78 -6.75 -8.26
N LEU A 93 -3.65 -6.31 -8.80
CA LEU A 93 -3.03 -6.87 -9.99
C LEU A 93 -1.69 -7.50 -9.62
N VAL A 94 -1.33 -8.58 -10.32
CA VAL A 94 -0.07 -9.31 -10.11
C VAL A 94 0.64 -9.52 -11.43
N ASP A 95 1.94 -9.78 -11.36
CA ASP A 95 2.74 -10.19 -12.50
C ASP A 95 2.12 -11.36 -13.28
N ASP A 96 2.00 -11.21 -14.60
CA ASP A 96 1.58 -12.23 -15.56
C ASP A 96 2.46 -12.18 -16.81
N GLY A 97 3.77 -11.97 -16.62
CA GLY A 97 4.70 -11.74 -17.72
C GLY A 97 5.01 -10.25 -17.90
N VAL A 98 5.10 -9.50 -16.80
CA VAL A 98 5.53 -8.10 -16.80
C VAL A 98 6.86 -7.98 -17.53
N ALA A 99 6.88 -7.17 -18.58
CA ALA A 99 8.05 -6.91 -19.43
C ALA A 99 9.04 -5.98 -18.74
N ALA A 100 9.45 -6.36 -17.53
CA ALA A 100 10.32 -5.59 -16.66
C ALA A 100 11.65 -5.26 -17.35
N ALA A 101 12.04 -4.00 -17.27
CA ALA A 101 13.27 -3.50 -17.86
C ALA A 101 13.78 -2.30 -17.05
N PRO A 102 15.11 -2.19 -16.84
CA PRO A 102 15.67 -0.98 -16.24
C PRO A 102 15.45 0.23 -17.16
N ASP A 103 15.47 1.42 -16.58
CA ASP A 103 15.38 2.67 -17.32
C ASP A 103 16.65 3.50 -17.11
N ALA A 104 17.31 3.89 -18.21
CA ALA A 104 18.57 4.62 -18.17
C ALA A 104 18.48 6.04 -17.60
N GLU A 105 17.28 6.65 -17.60
CA GLU A 105 17.05 7.97 -17.01
C GLU A 105 16.58 7.89 -15.55
N ALA A 106 16.17 6.70 -15.09
CA ALA A 106 15.70 6.52 -13.72
C ALA A 106 16.88 6.61 -12.75
N VAL A 107 16.75 7.48 -11.75
CA VAL A 107 17.71 7.63 -10.65
C VAL A 107 17.10 7.08 -9.37
N LEU A 108 17.95 6.50 -8.52
CA LEU A 108 17.57 6.09 -7.18
C LEU A 108 17.26 7.33 -6.33
N LEU A 109 16.10 7.33 -5.68
CA LEU A 109 15.70 8.36 -4.73
C LEU A 109 15.94 7.85 -3.30
N GLY A 110 16.44 8.72 -2.44
CA GLY A 110 16.68 8.40 -1.03
C GLY A 110 16.20 9.49 -0.07
N ALA A 111 16.66 9.42 1.18
CA ALA A 111 16.26 10.35 2.24
C ALA A 111 16.50 11.84 1.88
N ALA A 112 17.54 12.12 1.08
CA ALA A 112 17.84 13.49 0.63
C ALA A 112 16.80 14.04 -0.37
N ASP A 113 16.10 13.16 -1.10
CA ASP A 113 15.10 13.55 -2.10
C ASP A 113 13.69 13.73 -1.50
N VAL A 114 13.48 13.33 -0.23
CA VAL A 114 12.16 13.37 0.44
C VAL A 114 11.44 14.71 0.30
N PRO A 115 12.10 15.89 0.46
CA PRO A 115 11.44 17.16 0.22
C PRO A 115 10.83 17.29 -1.19
N GLU A 116 11.57 16.90 -2.24
CA GLU A 116 11.07 16.91 -3.62
C GLU A 116 10.01 15.84 -3.87
N MET A 117 10.14 14.66 -3.25
CA MET A 117 9.14 13.60 -3.35
C MET A 117 7.80 14.04 -2.74
N LEU A 118 7.83 14.66 -1.56
CA LEU A 118 6.64 15.21 -0.90
C LEU A 118 5.99 16.33 -1.71
N ASP A 119 6.80 17.20 -2.31
CA ASP A 119 6.33 18.26 -3.21
C ASP A 119 5.64 17.68 -4.46
N LEU A 120 6.23 16.67 -5.11
CA LEU A 120 5.60 15.97 -6.23
C LEU A 120 4.30 15.27 -5.81
N VAL A 121 4.28 14.62 -4.64
CA VAL A 121 3.09 13.96 -4.07
C VAL A 121 1.98 14.98 -3.84
N ALA A 122 2.28 16.17 -3.30
CA ALA A 122 1.29 17.20 -3.04
C ALA A 122 0.59 17.65 -4.33
N ARG A 123 1.33 17.74 -5.46
CA ARG A 123 0.78 18.11 -6.77
C ARG A 123 0.05 16.98 -7.49
N THR A 124 0.35 15.72 -7.18
CA THR A 124 -0.12 14.56 -7.97
C THR A 124 -1.04 13.60 -7.24
N GLN A 125 -1.06 13.65 -5.91
CA GLN A 125 -1.91 12.85 -5.02
C GLN A 125 -1.95 11.34 -5.36
N PRO A 126 -0.80 10.63 -5.44
CA PRO A 126 -0.75 9.20 -5.78
C PRO A 126 -1.28 8.26 -4.70
N GLY A 127 -1.69 8.80 -3.55
CA GLY A 127 -1.98 8.08 -2.32
C GLY A 127 -1.05 8.54 -1.18
N PRO A 128 -1.16 7.91 0.00
CA PRO A 128 -0.37 8.30 1.15
C PRO A 128 1.13 8.18 0.90
N PHE A 129 1.86 9.25 1.19
CA PHE A 129 3.32 9.31 1.24
C PHE A 129 3.71 10.30 2.33
N LEU A 130 4.56 9.86 3.24
CA LEU A 130 4.94 10.51 4.49
C LEU A 130 6.48 10.64 4.54
N PRO A 131 7.05 11.42 5.47
CA PRO A 131 8.48 11.72 5.50
C PRO A 131 9.40 10.49 5.49
N ARG A 132 8.96 9.36 6.05
CA ARG A 132 9.73 8.11 6.10
C ARG A 132 9.16 7.00 5.23
N THR A 133 8.18 7.28 4.38
CA THR A 133 7.64 6.28 3.43
C THR A 133 8.73 5.76 2.49
N VAL A 134 9.74 6.56 2.18
CA VAL A 134 10.92 6.14 1.38
C VAL A 134 11.67 4.95 2.00
N GLU A 135 11.54 4.71 3.31
CA GLU A 135 12.18 3.58 3.99
C GLU A 135 11.50 2.22 3.69
N LEU A 136 10.32 2.22 3.06
CA LEU A 136 9.58 0.98 2.74
C LEU A 136 10.18 0.19 1.57
N GLY A 137 11.14 0.76 0.83
CA GLY A 137 11.84 0.05 -0.23
C GLY A 137 12.48 0.99 -1.25
N THR A 138 12.69 0.48 -2.46
CA THR A 138 13.33 1.22 -3.55
C THR A 138 12.39 2.24 -4.16
N TYR A 139 12.88 3.47 -4.36
CA TYR A 139 12.19 4.51 -5.11
C TYR A 139 13.04 4.97 -6.29
N LEU A 140 12.40 5.09 -7.45
CA LEU A 140 13.01 5.55 -8.68
C LEU A 140 12.33 6.84 -9.14
N GLY A 141 13.13 7.78 -9.65
CA GLY A 141 12.67 9.07 -10.14
C GLY A 141 13.21 9.41 -11.51
N ILE A 142 12.49 10.23 -12.26
CA ILE A 142 12.97 10.85 -13.49
C ILE A 142 12.99 12.36 -13.29
N ARG A 143 14.11 12.99 -13.67
CA ARG A 143 14.32 14.44 -13.54
C ARG A 143 14.26 15.15 -14.90
N ARG A 144 13.76 16.39 -14.91
CA ARG A 144 13.83 17.31 -16.06
C ARG A 144 14.31 18.66 -15.58
N GLN A 145 15.35 19.19 -16.23
CA GLN A 145 15.97 20.47 -15.84
C GLN A 145 16.34 20.53 -14.34
N GLY A 146 16.74 19.38 -13.78
CA GLY A 146 17.09 19.24 -12.36
C GLY A 146 15.93 18.92 -11.43
N ALA A 147 14.67 19.15 -11.79
CA ALA A 147 13.51 18.89 -10.94
C ALA A 147 12.99 17.45 -11.08
N LEU A 148 12.55 16.83 -9.97
CA LEU A 148 11.84 15.55 -9.99
C LEU A 148 10.44 15.71 -10.62
N VAL A 149 10.21 15.06 -11.77
CA VAL A 149 8.95 15.17 -12.52
C VAL A 149 8.12 13.90 -12.54
N ALA A 150 8.70 12.75 -12.20
CA ALA A 150 7.98 11.50 -12.06
C ALA A 150 8.70 10.60 -11.07
N MET A 151 7.94 9.79 -10.32
CA MET A 151 8.50 8.75 -9.47
C MET A 151 7.58 7.52 -9.38
N ALA A 152 8.17 6.41 -9.00
CA ALA A 152 7.48 5.21 -8.53
C ALA A 152 8.38 4.52 -7.49
N GLY A 153 7.81 3.73 -6.62
CA GLY A 153 8.60 2.96 -5.68
C GLY A 153 7.86 1.78 -5.08
N GLU A 154 8.37 1.30 -3.96
CA GLU A 154 7.91 0.09 -3.31
C GLU A 154 7.10 0.42 -2.05
N ARG A 155 6.22 -0.49 -1.61
CA ARG A 155 5.39 -0.25 -0.42
C ARG A 155 5.18 -1.48 0.46
N LEU A 156 4.16 -2.28 0.21
CA LEU A 156 3.95 -3.51 0.99
C LEU A 156 4.92 -4.60 0.50
N HIS A 157 5.49 -5.37 1.43
CA HIS A 157 6.49 -6.41 1.16
C HIS A 157 6.09 -7.75 1.81
N PRO A 158 5.01 -8.43 1.35
CA PRO A 158 4.72 -9.79 1.77
C PRO A 158 5.85 -10.76 1.37
N PRO A 159 6.04 -11.90 2.05
CA PRO A 159 7.08 -12.87 1.68
C PRO A 159 6.99 -13.29 0.20
N GLY A 160 8.06 -13.02 -0.57
CA GLY A 160 8.15 -13.33 -2.00
C GLY A 160 7.48 -12.33 -2.95
N TRP A 161 6.89 -11.24 -2.42
CA TRP A 161 6.15 -10.25 -3.20
C TRP A 161 6.52 -8.83 -2.79
N THR A 162 6.58 -7.91 -3.76
CA THR A 162 6.74 -6.48 -3.47
C THR A 162 5.71 -5.64 -4.22
N GLU A 163 5.09 -4.71 -3.51
CA GLU A 163 4.07 -3.83 -4.06
C GLU A 163 4.71 -2.64 -4.76
N ILE A 164 4.37 -2.42 -6.02
CA ILE A 164 4.65 -1.16 -6.73
C ILE A 164 3.64 -0.11 -6.30
N SER A 165 4.13 1.07 -5.93
CA SER A 165 3.34 2.16 -5.39
C SER A 165 3.89 3.54 -5.74
N ALA A 166 3.20 4.57 -5.26
CA ALA A 166 3.57 5.99 -5.40
C ALA A 166 3.87 6.40 -6.86
N VAL A 167 3.21 5.75 -7.83
CA VAL A 167 3.38 6.05 -9.25
C VAL A 167 2.73 7.38 -9.55
N CYS A 168 3.54 8.41 -9.78
CA CYS A 168 3.04 9.71 -10.21
C CYS A 168 3.93 10.39 -11.23
N THR A 169 3.31 11.29 -11.97
CA THR A 169 3.97 12.16 -12.93
C THR A 169 3.35 13.54 -12.81
N ASP A 170 4.22 14.54 -12.73
CA ASP A 170 3.90 15.95 -12.72
C ASP A 170 2.94 16.27 -13.88
N PRO A 171 1.87 17.06 -13.67
CA PRO A 171 0.87 17.36 -14.69
C PRO A 171 1.45 17.83 -16.02
N ASP A 172 2.52 18.64 -15.99
CA ASP A 172 3.13 19.23 -17.19
C ASP A 172 3.99 18.23 -17.98
N HIS A 173 4.24 17.05 -17.40
CA HIS A 173 5.10 16.00 -17.96
C HIS A 173 4.33 14.71 -18.29
N ARG A 174 3.00 14.74 -18.23
CA ARG A 174 2.14 13.60 -18.60
C ARG A 174 2.16 13.34 -20.11
N GLY A 175 1.72 12.15 -20.51
CA GLY A 175 1.67 11.74 -21.92
C GLY A 175 3.02 11.34 -22.53
N GLN A 176 4.11 11.39 -21.76
CA GLN A 176 5.47 11.03 -22.20
C GLN A 176 5.87 9.58 -21.85
N GLY A 177 4.95 8.77 -21.33
CA GLY A 177 5.20 7.38 -20.95
C GLY A 177 6.02 7.18 -19.65
N LEU A 178 6.29 8.24 -18.87
CA LEU A 178 7.16 8.17 -17.69
C LEU A 178 6.68 7.19 -16.61
N ALA A 179 5.38 7.16 -16.33
CA ALA A 179 4.80 6.21 -15.37
C ALA A 179 5.03 4.75 -15.80
N ALA A 180 4.84 4.44 -17.09
CA ALA A 180 5.04 3.09 -17.63
C ALA A 180 6.50 2.65 -17.46
N ARG A 181 7.43 3.52 -17.86
CA ARG A 181 8.87 3.34 -17.74
C ARG A 181 9.30 3.07 -16.29
N LEU A 182 8.83 3.90 -15.35
CA LEU A 182 9.15 3.75 -13.93
C LEU A 182 8.55 2.48 -13.32
N VAL A 183 7.33 2.09 -13.68
CA VAL A 183 6.73 0.81 -13.22
C VAL A 183 7.55 -0.38 -13.70
N LEU A 184 8.00 -0.38 -14.96
CA LEU A 184 8.85 -1.45 -15.49
C LEU A 184 10.23 -1.50 -14.82
N ALA A 185 10.82 -0.33 -14.51
CA ALA A 185 12.10 -0.24 -13.83
C ALA A 185 12.02 -0.72 -12.37
N VAL A 186 10.97 -0.35 -11.64
CA VAL A 186 10.72 -0.87 -10.28
C VAL A 186 10.47 -2.39 -10.35
N ALA A 187 9.66 -2.86 -11.31
CA ALA A 187 9.43 -4.29 -11.50
C ALA A 187 10.74 -5.06 -11.81
N ALA A 188 11.68 -4.47 -12.55
CA ALA A 188 12.98 -5.09 -12.81
C ALA A 188 13.77 -5.27 -11.51
N GLY A 189 13.85 -4.22 -10.69
CA GLY A 189 14.50 -4.31 -9.38
C GLY A 189 13.85 -5.35 -8.44
N ILE A 190 12.53 -5.51 -8.50
CA ILE A 190 11.79 -6.55 -7.75
C ILE A 190 12.16 -7.95 -8.26
N LYS A 191 12.19 -8.16 -9.58
CA LYS A 191 12.50 -9.47 -10.17
C LYS A 191 13.96 -9.88 -9.98
N ASP A 192 14.89 -8.93 -10.07
CA ASP A 192 16.33 -9.18 -9.93
C ASP A 192 16.69 -9.77 -8.55
N ARG A 193 15.92 -9.43 -7.51
CA ARG A 193 16.07 -10.00 -6.16
C ARG A 193 15.17 -11.21 -5.88
N GLY A 194 14.55 -11.78 -6.91
CA GLY A 194 13.77 -13.02 -6.80
C GLY A 194 12.35 -12.85 -6.24
N GLU A 195 11.79 -11.65 -6.30
CA GLU A 195 10.44 -11.35 -5.83
C GLU A 195 9.46 -11.11 -6.99
N THR A 196 8.16 -11.20 -6.69
CA THR A 196 7.11 -10.99 -7.70
C THR A 196 6.42 -9.62 -7.50
N PRO A 197 6.35 -8.76 -8.53
CA PRO A 197 5.67 -7.48 -8.40
C PRO A 197 4.15 -7.64 -8.36
N PHE A 198 3.50 -6.84 -7.52
CA PHE A 198 2.05 -6.67 -7.51
C PHE A 198 1.70 -5.20 -7.25
N LEU A 199 0.43 -4.84 -7.42
CA LEU A 199 -0.04 -3.49 -7.10
C LEU A 199 -1.52 -3.45 -6.81
N HIS A 200 -1.95 -2.34 -6.22
CA HIS A 200 -3.34 -1.99 -6.02
C HIS A 200 -3.69 -0.68 -6.73
N THR A 201 -4.92 -0.59 -7.22
CA THR A 201 -5.49 0.69 -7.67
C THR A 201 -7.00 0.71 -7.44
N ALA A 202 -7.59 1.91 -7.42
CA ALA A 202 -9.04 2.05 -7.34
C ALA A 202 -9.69 1.41 -8.58
N ALA A 203 -10.77 0.66 -8.40
CA ALA A 203 -11.46 -0.05 -9.48
C ALA A 203 -11.99 0.92 -10.56
N ARG A 204 -12.29 2.17 -10.19
CA ARG A 204 -12.70 3.23 -11.13
C ARG A 204 -11.55 3.82 -11.95
N ASN A 205 -10.29 3.54 -11.59
CA ASN A 205 -9.12 4.07 -12.29
C ASN A 205 -8.79 3.22 -13.51
N THR A 206 -9.71 3.19 -14.46
CA THR A 206 -9.63 2.36 -15.68
C THR A 206 -8.42 2.67 -16.53
N ASN A 207 -7.92 3.92 -16.52
CA ASN A 207 -6.69 4.30 -17.20
C ASN A 207 -5.46 3.61 -16.60
N ALA A 208 -5.31 3.61 -15.27
CA ALA A 208 -4.21 2.92 -14.61
C ALA A 208 -4.31 1.40 -14.81
N ILE A 209 -5.52 0.83 -14.71
CA ILE A 209 -5.74 -0.60 -14.93
C ILE A 209 -5.27 -1.01 -16.35
N ARG A 210 -5.72 -0.30 -17.39
CA ARG A 210 -5.30 -0.57 -18.78
C ARG A 210 -3.79 -0.42 -18.96
N LEU A 211 -3.18 0.59 -18.32
CA LEU A 211 -1.73 0.75 -18.32
C LEU A 211 -1.07 -0.50 -17.74
N TYR A 212 -1.43 -0.90 -16.51
CA TYR A 212 -0.81 -2.05 -15.85
C TYR A 212 -1.03 -3.35 -16.64
N GLU A 213 -2.22 -3.56 -17.19
CA GLU A 213 -2.49 -4.72 -18.07
C GLU A 213 -1.59 -4.71 -19.32
N SER A 214 -1.41 -3.54 -19.97
CA SER A 214 -0.51 -3.43 -21.12
C SER A 214 0.97 -3.66 -20.79
N LEU A 215 1.36 -3.51 -19.51
CA LEU A 215 2.71 -3.79 -19.03
C LEU A 215 2.94 -5.26 -18.68
N GLY A 216 1.89 -6.10 -18.69
CA GLY A 216 1.96 -7.53 -18.36
C GLY A 216 1.50 -7.88 -16.94
N PHE A 217 0.78 -6.99 -16.26
CA PHE A 217 0.05 -7.36 -15.04
C PHE A 217 -1.31 -7.96 -15.41
N ARG A 218 -1.85 -8.86 -14.58
CA ARG A 218 -3.25 -9.30 -14.67
C ARG A 218 -4.01 -9.02 -13.40
N LEU A 219 -5.33 -8.85 -13.53
CA LEU A 219 -6.23 -8.82 -12.38
C LEU A 219 -6.13 -10.13 -11.59
N ARG A 220 -5.81 -10.03 -10.30
CA ARG A 220 -5.84 -11.15 -9.35
C ARG A 220 -7.20 -11.23 -8.65
N ARG A 221 -7.66 -10.10 -8.09
CA ARG A 221 -8.91 -10.02 -7.31
C ARG A 221 -9.40 -8.59 -7.15
N THR A 222 -10.67 -8.47 -6.76
CA THR A 222 -11.23 -7.23 -6.21
C THR A 222 -11.00 -7.16 -4.70
N THR A 223 -11.01 -5.93 -4.17
CA THR A 223 -10.84 -5.61 -2.76
C THR A 223 -11.61 -4.33 -2.41
N LYS A 224 -11.63 -3.96 -1.12
CA LYS A 224 -12.16 -2.67 -0.64
C LYS A 224 -11.03 -1.87 -0.01
N PHE A 225 -10.97 -0.58 -0.34
CA PHE A 225 -10.22 0.41 0.42
C PHE A 225 -11.22 1.12 1.33
N MET A 226 -11.10 0.86 2.63
CA MET A 226 -11.97 1.43 3.64
C MET A 226 -11.17 2.29 4.61
N ALA A 227 -11.85 3.23 5.25
CA ALA A 227 -11.37 3.88 6.46
C ALA A 227 -12.54 4.01 7.44
N ALA A 228 -12.24 3.90 8.72
CA ALA A 228 -13.24 4.02 9.77
C ALA A 228 -12.71 4.85 10.93
N ARG A 229 -13.61 5.59 11.58
CA ARG A 229 -13.35 6.34 12.79
C ARG A 229 -13.51 5.44 14.00
N ALA A 230 -12.52 5.46 14.89
CA ALA A 230 -12.59 4.78 16.17
C ALA A 230 -13.67 5.41 17.08
N PRO A 231 -14.35 4.62 17.93
CA PRO A 231 -15.27 5.16 18.92
C PRO A 231 -14.61 6.22 19.79
N GLU A 232 -15.37 7.22 20.23
CA GLU A 232 -14.93 8.07 21.34
C GLU A 232 -14.93 7.24 22.63
N PHE A 233 -13.91 7.41 23.48
CA PHE A 233 -13.97 6.84 24.82
C PHE A 233 -14.95 7.69 25.64
N ASP A 234 -16.17 7.19 25.85
CA ASP A 234 -17.06 7.82 26.81
C ASP A 234 -16.55 7.54 28.24
N HIS A 235 -15.86 8.52 28.81
CA HIS A 235 -15.43 8.47 30.21
C HIS A 235 -16.60 8.57 31.21
N ALA A 236 -17.86 8.73 30.77
CA ALA A 236 -19.00 8.96 31.65
C ALA A 236 -19.71 7.68 32.17
N ALA A 237 -19.37 6.48 31.69
CA ALA A 237 -20.07 5.24 32.10
C ALA A 237 -19.41 4.46 33.26
N ALA A 238 -18.48 5.08 34.01
CA ALA A 238 -17.88 4.51 35.22
C ALA A 238 -18.00 5.48 36.40
N ARG A 239 -19.24 5.78 36.82
CA ARG A 239 -19.56 6.30 38.16
C ARG A 239 -20.85 5.69 38.67
#